data_AF-A0A349EGQ1-F1
#
_entry.id   AF-A0A349EGQ1-F1
#
_cell.length_a   1.000
_cell.length_b   1.000
_cell.length_c   1.000
_cell.angle_alpha   90.00
_cell.angle_beta   90.00
_cell.angle_gamma   90.00
#
_symmetry.space_group_name_H-M   'P 1'
#
loop_
_entity.id
_entity.type
_entity.pdbx_description
1 polymer ?
#
loop_
_entity_poly.entity_id
_entity_poly.type
_entity_poly.pdbx_seq_one_letter_code
_entity_poly.pdbx_strand_id
1 'polypeptide(L)'
;MIDRATLQQIIEHAEQIFLAPQPQYSWQAIITGVNVRSLSSNSKMAAVSQNTWRGFHKINKLLPGAAEGFRGYLLDNADQLLRDLAHVGSVADLDVLMDRIGDAVKARLTNIKPKMLGSYNKIRKPRDLYLEHQVAMARELAEVRSRLTPWLRLPLDSQMFQLPHLFSEGDLHRLKLSRQSTYQDVASTTQYQDLQHLVQGRVREYSTITGRPFHPIYFDLWWNDRYRRSGGNLFEVNLG
;
A
#
# COMPACT_ATOMS: atom_id res chain seq x y z
N MET A 1 -20.05 -9.41 -11.50
CA MET A 1 -20.47 -9.03 -10.13
C MET A 1 -19.85 -10.03 -9.18
N ILE A 2 -19.20 -9.58 -8.10
CA ILE A 2 -18.59 -10.49 -7.11
C ILE A 2 -19.69 -10.96 -6.17
N ASP A 3 -19.83 -12.28 -5.98
CA ASP A 3 -20.85 -12.83 -5.10
C ASP A 3 -20.53 -12.64 -3.60
N ARG A 4 -21.57 -12.77 -2.77
CA ARG A 4 -21.47 -12.60 -1.32
C ARG A 4 -20.48 -13.57 -0.66
N ALA A 5 -20.41 -14.81 -1.14
CA ALA A 5 -19.54 -15.83 -0.54
C ALA A 5 -18.06 -15.49 -0.77
N THR A 6 -17.71 -15.05 -1.98
CA THR A 6 -16.37 -14.56 -2.31
C THR A 6 -15.99 -13.36 -1.45
N LEU A 7 -16.90 -12.40 -1.25
CA LEU A 7 -16.64 -11.24 -0.39
C LEU A 7 -16.45 -11.64 1.09
N GLN A 8 -17.20 -12.61 1.59
CA GLN A 8 -17.03 -13.12 2.96
C GLN A 8 -15.65 -13.76 3.14
N GLN A 9 -15.23 -14.61 2.20
CA GLN A 9 -13.89 -15.20 2.21
C GLN A 9 -12.80 -14.13 2.23
N ILE A 10 -12.95 -13.07 1.43
CA ILE A 10 -11.99 -11.97 1.38
C ILE A 10 -11.93 -11.23 2.72
N ILE A 11 -13.08 -10.93 3.34
CA ILE A 11 -13.11 -10.25 4.63
C ILE A 11 -12.41 -11.10 5.70
N GLU A 12 -12.71 -12.39 5.78
CA GLU A 12 -12.11 -13.30 6.76
C GLU A 12 -10.59 -13.36 6.61
N HIS A 13 -10.12 -13.51 5.36
CA HIS A 13 -8.70 -13.54 5.07
C HIS A 13 -8.03 -12.19 5.37
N ALA A 14 -8.68 -11.08 5.03
CA ALA A 14 -8.17 -9.75 5.30
C ALA A 14 -8.06 -9.44 6.80
N GLU A 15 -9.05 -9.83 7.61
CA GLU A 15 -9.01 -9.64 9.05
C GLU A 15 -7.83 -10.40 9.69
N GLN A 16 -7.53 -11.61 9.21
CA GLN A 16 -6.35 -12.37 9.66
C GLN A 16 -5.03 -11.64 9.36
N ILE A 17 -4.95 -10.97 8.21
CA ILE A 17 -3.72 -10.28 7.79
C ILE A 17 -3.59 -8.91 8.45
N PHE A 18 -4.66 -8.13 8.45
CA PHE A 18 -4.62 -6.71 8.77
C PHE A 18 -5.04 -6.38 10.20
N LEU A 19 -5.73 -7.30 10.90
CA LEU A 19 -6.14 -7.10 12.30
C LEU A 19 -5.42 -8.07 13.24
N ALA A 20 -5.26 -9.32 12.83
CA ALA A 20 -4.66 -10.38 13.64
C ALA A 20 -3.41 -11.03 12.98
N PRO A 21 -2.44 -10.24 12.49
CA PRO A 21 -1.28 -10.76 11.77
C PRO A 21 -0.48 -11.78 12.60
N GLN A 22 -0.13 -12.91 11.98
CA GLN A 22 0.91 -13.81 12.47
C GLN A 22 1.72 -14.37 11.31
N PRO A 23 3.06 -14.28 11.31
CA PRO A 23 3.90 -13.65 12.33
C PRO A 23 3.83 -12.10 12.28
N GLN A 24 4.37 -11.47 13.33
CA GLN A 24 4.64 -10.03 13.37
C GLN A 24 6.14 -9.75 13.30
N TYR A 25 6.50 -8.59 12.77
CA TYR A 25 7.89 -8.17 12.53
C TYR A 25 8.18 -6.84 13.22
N SER A 26 9.45 -6.48 13.38
CA SER A 26 9.78 -5.11 13.79
C SER A 26 9.60 -4.15 12.61
N TRP A 27 9.36 -2.88 12.93
CA TRP A 27 9.34 -1.77 11.97
C TRP A 27 10.56 -1.79 11.04
N GLN A 28 11.75 -1.95 11.63
CA GLN A 28 13.02 -2.01 10.91
C GLN A 28 13.09 -3.23 9.96
N ALA A 29 12.62 -4.40 10.40
CA ALA A 29 12.63 -5.61 9.58
C ALA A 29 11.72 -5.45 8.36
N ILE A 30 10.55 -4.83 8.50
CA ILE A 30 9.65 -4.52 7.38
C ILE A 30 10.34 -3.62 6.34
N ILE A 31 11.10 -2.61 6.78
CA ILE A 31 11.79 -1.67 5.90
C ILE A 31 12.96 -2.33 5.17
N THR A 32 13.77 -3.09 5.90
CA THR A 32 15.02 -3.71 5.41
C THR A 32 14.80 -5.08 4.73
N GLY A 33 13.59 -5.62 4.87
CA GLY A 33 13.14 -6.89 4.34
C GLY A 33 13.20 -8.03 5.37
N VAL A 34 12.17 -8.87 5.35
CA VAL A 34 11.99 -10.00 6.26
C VAL A 34 12.34 -11.32 5.56
N ASN A 35 12.86 -12.30 6.30
CA ASN A 35 13.04 -13.64 5.77
C ASN A 35 11.74 -14.42 5.91
N VAL A 36 11.17 -14.83 4.78
CA VAL A 36 9.92 -15.60 4.71
C VAL A 36 10.28 -17.02 4.31
N ARG A 37 9.87 -17.99 5.13
CA ARG A 37 10.05 -19.42 4.87
C ARG A 37 8.71 -20.02 4.44
N SER A 38 8.57 -20.28 3.15
CA SER A 38 7.47 -21.07 2.59
C SER A 38 7.88 -22.54 2.44
N LEU A 39 6.93 -23.41 2.10
CA LEU A 39 7.17 -24.85 1.92
C LEU A 39 8.27 -25.16 0.88
N SER A 40 8.49 -24.27 -0.08
CA SER A 40 9.41 -24.48 -1.20
C SER A 40 10.61 -23.52 -1.23
N SER A 41 10.65 -22.48 -0.37
CA SER A 41 11.73 -21.51 -0.41
C SER A 41 11.95 -20.77 0.92
N ASN A 42 13.19 -20.34 1.15
CA ASN A 42 13.51 -19.31 2.13
C ASN A 42 13.98 -18.08 1.36
N SER A 43 13.18 -17.02 1.35
CA SER A 43 13.50 -15.82 0.56
C SER A 43 13.37 -14.56 1.41
N LYS A 44 14.29 -13.63 1.18
CA LYS A 44 14.21 -12.30 1.78
C LYS A 44 13.23 -11.45 0.97
N MET A 45 12.14 -11.06 1.60
CA MET A 45 11.08 -10.28 0.99
C MET A 45 11.12 -8.83 1.44
N ALA A 46 10.81 -7.91 0.53
CA ALA A 46 10.67 -6.49 0.83
C ALA A 46 9.22 -6.05 0.67
N ALA A 47 8.78 -5.09 1.50
CA ALA A 47 7.43 -4.52 1.43
C ALA A 47 7.17 -3.88 0.06
N VAL A 48 8.22 -3.26 -0.51
CA VAL A 48 8.18 -2.66 -1.84
C VAL A 48 9.13 -3.41 -2.79
N SER A 49 8.56 -3.93 -3.88
CA SER A 49 9.29 -4.70 -4.89
C SER A 49 10.35 -3.88 -5.63
N GLN A 50 11.40 -4.56 -6.10
CA GLN A 50 12.47 -3.93 -6.89
C GLN A 50 11.95 -3.24 -8.16
N ASN A 51 10.87 -3.75 -8.75
CA ASN A 51 10.25 -3.19 -9.95
C ASN A 51 9.74 -1.77 -9.73
N THR A 52 9.19 -1.49 -8.56
CA THR A 52 8.76 -0.14 -8.17
C THR A 52 9.95 0.83 -8.17
N TRP A 53 11.08 0.41 -7.59
CA TRP A 53 12.28 1.25 -7.51
C TRP A 53 12.94 1.48 -8.86
N ARG A 54 12.92 0.48 -9.76
CA ARG A 54 13.43 0.63 -11.14
C ARG A 54 12.76 1.78 -11.87
N GLY A 55 11.47 2.01 -11.63
CA GLY A 55 10.70 3.08 -12.25
C GLY A 55 11.20 4.50 -11.94
N PHE A 56 11.97 4.71 -10.88
CA PHE A 56 12.45 6.05 -10.53
C PHE A 56 13.58 6.56 -11.42
N HIS A 57 14.34 5.68 -12.10
CA HIS A 57 15.47 6.05 -12.97
C HIS A 57 16.52 6.97 -12.33
N LYS A 58 17.64 6.38 -11.91
CA LYS A 58 18.80 7.13 -11.41
C LYS A 58 19.43 8.03 -12.49
N ILE A 59 20.00 9.16 -12.05
CA ILE A 59 20.89 10.00 -12.87
C ILE A 59 22.23 9.29 -13.00
N ASN A 60 22.85 8.95 -11.86
CA ASN A 60 24.08 8.17 -11.78
C ASN A 60 23.78 6.77 -11.22
N LYS A 61 24.13 5.72 -11.97
CA LYS A 61 23.88 4.32 -11.58
C LYS A 61 24.68 3.88 -10.34
N LEU A 62 25.79 4.55 -10.02
CA LEU A 62 26.65 4.21 -8.88
C LEU A 62 26.20 4.84 -7.56
N LEU A 63 25.39 5.90 -7.61
CA LEU A 63 24.89 6.58 -6.42
C LEU A 63 23.60 5.92 -5.89
N PRO A 64 23.24 6.16 -4.61
CA PRO A 64 21.98 5.69 -4.03
C PRO A 64 20.75 6.09 -4.86
N GLY A 65 19.74 5.23 -4.88
CA GLY A 65 18.49 5.44 -5.61
C GLY A 65 17.31 5.73 -4.68
N ALA A 66 16.11 5.54 -5.23
CA ALA A 66 14.89 5.79 -4.47
C ALA A 66 14.71 4.82 -3.31
N ALA A 67 15.07 3.54 -3.48
CA ALA A 67 14.97 2.56 -2.41
C ALA A 67 15.73 3.02 -1.15
N GLU A 68 16.96 3.50 -1.32
CA GLU A 68 17.81 4.00 -0.24
C GLU A 68 17.24 5.29 0.37
N GLY A 69 16.73 6.22 -0.45
CA GLY A 69 16.11 7.45 0.07
C GLY A 69 14.88 7.21 0.93
N PHE A 70 13.99 6.32 0.49
CA PHE A 70 12.79 5.92 1.24
C PHE A 70 13.16 5.16 2.52
N ARG A 71 14.00 4.13 2.41
CA ARG A 71 14.42 3.31 3.57
C ARG A 71 15.16 4.15 4.60
N GLY A 72 16.09 4.99 4.16
CA GLY A 72 16.83 5.89 5.04
C GLY A 72 15.88 6.80 5.82
N TYR A 73 14.91 7.43 5.15
CA TYR A 73 13.93 8.29 5.84
C TYR A 73 13.12 7.52 6.90
N LEU A 74 12.56 6.36 6.54
CA LEU A 74 11.72 5.58 7.43
C LEU A 74 12.49 5.00 8.63
N LEU A 75 13.79 4.72 8.46
CA LEU A 75 14.67 4.27 9.54
C LEU A 75 15.09 5.42 10.45
N ASP A 76 15.57 6.53 9.87
CA ASP A 76 16.04 7.69 10.63
C ASP A 76 14.93 8.33 11.48
N ASN A 77 13.66 8.17 11.08
CA ASN A 77 12.51 8.79 11.72
C ASN A 77 11.57 7.78 12.39
N ALA A 78 12.01 6.54 12.62
CA ALA A 78 11.15 5.44 13.11
C ALA A 78 10.35 5.84 14.36
N ASP A 79 11.01 6.34 15.40
CA ASP A 79 10.35 6.72 16.66
C ASP A 79 9.32 7.84 16.48
N GLN A 80 9.63 8.83 15.66
CA GLN A 80 8.71 9.93 15.39
C GLN A 80 7.49 9.44 14.60
N LEU A 81 7.70 8.59 13.60
CA LEU A 81 6.61 8.04 12.78
C LEU A 81 5.71 7.12 13.60
N LEU A 82 6.26 6.30 14.48
CA LEU A 82 5.47 5.47 15.42
C LEU A 82 4.61 6.35 16.34
N ARG A 83 5.18 7.42 16.90
CA ARG A 83 4.41 8.39 17.70
C ARG A 83 3.32 9.06 16.87
N ASP A 84 3.62 9.52 15.68
CA ASP A 84 2.65 10.21 14.83
C ASP A 84 1.48 9.28 14.46
N LEU A 85 1.77 8.04 14.06
CA LEU A 85 0.76 7.01 13.77
C LEU A 85 -0.12 6.69 14.99
N ALA A 86 0.47 6.69 16.19
CA ALA A 86 -0.30 6.50 17.42
C ALA A 86 -1.29 7.64 17.69
N HIS A 87 -1.07 8.84 17.14
CA HIS A 87 -1.94 10.02 17.35
C HIS A 87 -2.84 10.38 16.18
N VAL A 88 -2.70 9.73 15.01
CA VAL A 88 -3.65 9.90 13.89
C VAL A 88 -5.07 9.66 14.39
N GLY A 89 -5.99 10.62 14.23
CA GLY A 89 -7.38 10.51 14.70
C GLY A 89 -8.39 10.21 13.59
N SER A 90 -7.97 10.37 12.33
CA SER A 90 -8.83 10.25 11.17
C SER A 90 -8.06 9.87 9.91
N VAL A 91 -8.78 9.51 8.85
CA VAL A 91 -8.20 9.29 7.52
C VAL A 91 -7.55 10.56 6.96
N ALA A 92 -8.08 11.74 7.29
CA ALA A 92 -7.51 13.01 6.85
C ALA A 92 -6.16 13.28 7.52
N ASP A 93 -6.02 12.98 8.82
CA ASP A 93 -4.75 13.09 9.54
C ASP A 93 -3.70 12.14 8.97
N LEU A 94 -4.12 10.93 8.58
CA LEU A 94 -3.23 9.96 7.94
C LEU A 94 -2.76 10.46 6.58
N ASP A 95 -3.64 11.06 5.77
CA ASP A 95 -3.25 11.63 4.49
C ASP A 95 -2.27 12.80 4.65
N VAL A 96 -2.48 13.68 5.63
CA VAL A 96 -1.55 14.77 5.97
C VAL A 96 -0.18 14.23 6.39
N LEU A 97 -0.16 13.22 7.26
CA LEU A 97 1.08 12.54 7.66
C LEU A 97 1.81 11.96 6.45
N MET A 98 1.06 11.27 5.57
CA MET A 98 1.63 10.65 4.38
C MET A 98 2.21 11.69 3.44
N ASP A 99 1.50 12.79 3.15
CA ASP A 99 2.00 13.87 2.30
C ASP A 99 3.28 14.52 2.84
N ARG A 100 3.33 14.79 4.15
CA ARG A 100 4.54 15.28 4.83
C ARG A 100 5.74 14.31 4.67
N ILE A 101 5.50 13.00 4.82
CA ILE A 101 6.53 11.97 4.55
C ILE A 101 6.98 12.03 3.08
N GLY A 102 6.04 12.27 2.16
CA GLY A 102 6.32 12.38 0.73
C GLY A 102 7.26 13.50 0.40
N ASP A 103 7.01 14.69 0.93
CA ASP A 103 7.84 15.87 0.71
C ASP A 103 9.24 15.66 1.30
N ALA A 104 9.31 15.11 2.52
CA ALA A 104 10.59 14.84 3.17
C ALA A 104 11.41 13.76 2.44
N VAL A 105 10.76 12.70 1.95
CA VAL A 105 11.42 11.68 1.12
C VAL A 105 11.86 12.27 -0.20
N LYS A 106 11.01 13.05 -0.89
CA LYS A 106 11.33 13.68 -2.18
C LYS A 106 12.57 14.57 -2.07
N ALA A 107 12.74 15.29 -0.97
CA ALA A 107 13.95 16.08 -0.70
C ALA A 107 15.24 15.24 -0.63
N ARG A 108 15.14 13.94 -0.29
CA ARG A 108 16.28 13.00 -0.26
C ARG A 108 16.57 12.35 -1.62
N LEU A 109 15.70 12.49 -2.62
CA LEU A 109 15.83 11.84 -3.94
C LEU A 109 16.70 12.64 -4.93
N THR A 110 17.89 13.05 -4.50
CA THR A 110 18.77 13.93 -5.28
C THR A 110 19.37 13.29 -6.54
N ASN A 111 19.49 11.96 -6.56
CA ASN A 111 20.04 11.20 -7.70
C ASN A 111 18.95 10.64 -8.65
N ILE A 112 17.76 11.23 -8.65
CA ILE A 112 16.63 10.76 -9.47
C ILE A 112 16.33 11.75 -10.59
N LYS A 113 16.03 11.25 -11.79
CA LYS A 113 15.64 12.11 -12.93
C LYS A 113 14.42 12.95 -12.55
N PRO A 114 14.45 14.30 -12.64
CA PRO A 114 13.37 15.16 -12.16
C PRO A 114 11.97 14.81 -12.68
N LYS A 115 11.87 14.46 -13.97
CA LYS A 115 10.60 14.03 -14.60
C LYS A 115 9.95 12.82 -13.92
N MET A 116 10.73 11.98 -13.24
CA MET A 116 10.23 10.81 -12.52
C MET A 116 9.59 11.19 -11.18
N LEU A 117 9.81 12.41 -10.69
CA LEU A 117 9.24 12.95 -9.45
C LEU A 117 8.01 13.84 -9.70
N GLY A 118 7.59 13.97 -10.96
CA GLY A 118 6.42 14.76 -11.37
C GLY A 118 5.09 14.03 -11.21
N SER A 119 5.10 12.70 -11.13
CA SER A 119 3.90 11.92 -10.80
C SER A 119 3.71 11.88 -9.29
N TYR A 120 2.54 12.31 -8.81
CA TYR A 120 2.17 12.22 -7.40
C TYR A 120 2.25 10.77 -6.89
N ASN A 121 1.62 9.84 -7.60
CA ASN A 121 1.49 8.47 -7.11
C ASN A 121 2.80 7.68 -7.21
N LYS A 122 3.76 8.13 -8.01
CA LYS A 122 5.14 7.60 -8.00
C LYS A 122 5.81 7.74 -6.64
N ILE A 123 5.53 8.83 -5.92
CA ILE A 123 6.00 9.02 -4.53
C ILE A 123 5.03 8.39 -3.54
N ARG A 124 3.71 8.42 -3.81
CA ARG A 124 2.67 7.92 -2.89
C ARG A 124 2.66 6.40 -2.75
N LYS A 125 2.63 5.66 -3.86
CA LYS A 125 2.53 4.19 -3.84
C LYS A 125 3.58 3.51 -2.95
N PRO A 126 4.89 3.80 -3.02
CA PRO A 126 5.85 3.14 -2.14
C PRO A 126 5.62 3.45 -0.65
N ARG A 127 5.11 4.65 -0.32
CA ARG A 127 4.73 4.99 1.06
C ARG A 127 3.51 4.18 1.49
N ASP A 128 2.48 4.10 0.66
CA ASP A 128 1.28 3.31 0.98
C ASP A 128 1.63 1.83 1.18
N LEU A 129 2.48 1.26 0.33
CA LEU A 129 2.97 -0.12 0.48
C LEU A 129 3.75 -0.33 1.78
N TYR A 130 4.62 0.61 2.17
CA TYR A 130 5.32 0.52 3.46
C TYR A 130 4.34 0.63 4.63
N LEU A 131 3.45 1.62 4.60
CA LEU A 131 2.47 1.86 5.66
C LEU A 131 1.53 0.66 5.82
N GLU A 132 1.07 0.08 4.71
CA GLU A 132 0.27 -1.14 4.68
C GLU A 132 0.96 -2.27 5.46
N HIS A 133 2.21 -2.60 5.12
CA HIS A 133 2.94 -3.66 5.82
C HIS A 133 3.22 -3.31 7.29
N GLN A 134 3.54 -2.04 7.58
CA GLN A 134 3.83 -1.56 8.93
C GLN A 134 2.60 -1.65 9.82
N VAL A 135 1.46 -1.09 9.41
CA VAL A 135 0.21 -1.20 10.18
C VAL A 135 -0.20 -2.66 10.29
N ALA A 136 -0.16 -3.41 9.18
CA ALA A 136 -0.56 -4.81 9.18
C ALA A 136 0.29 -5.66 10.11
N MET A 137 1.62 -5.51 10.17
CA MET A 137 2.50 -6.53 10.77
C MET A 137 3.55 -6.01 11.77
N ALA A 138 3.72 -4.70 11.94
CA ALA A 138 4.68 -4.18 12.92
C ALA A 138 4.19 -4.46 14.34
N ARG A 139 5.06 -5.02 15.17
CA ARG A 139 4.77 -5.29 16.60
C ARG A 139 4.54 -3.97 17.35
N GLU A 140 5.27 -2.94 16.96
CA GLU A 140 5.22 -1.60 17.52
C GLU A 140 3.87 -0.89 17.31
N LEU A 141 3.06 -1.36 16.37
CA LEU A 141 1.74 -0.79 16.06
C LEU A 141 0.57 -1.67 16.52
N ALA A 142 0.83 -2.74 17.29
CA ALA A 142 -0.18 -3.71 17.66
C ALA A 142 -1.41 -3.09 18.35
N GLU A 143 -1.21 -2.13 19.25
CA GLU A 143 -2.28 -1.50 20.03
C GLU A 143 -3.15 -0.54 19.21
N VAL A 144 -2.62 0.01 18.11
CA VAL A 144 -3.31 1.01 17.28
C VAL A 144 -3.76 0.44 15.93
N ARG A 145 -3.37 -0.79 15.61
CA ARG A 145 -3.63 -1.45 14.31
C ARG A 145 -5.10 -1.43 13.92
N SER A 146 -6.00 -1.87 14.79
CA SER A 146 -7.44 -1.93 14.50
C SER A 146 -8.05 -0.57 14.18
N ARG A 147 -7.50 0.49 14.77
CA ARG A 147 -7.90 1.88 14.50
C ARG A 147 -7.34 2.39 13.18
N LEU A 148 -6.11 2.02 12.83
CA LEU A 148 -5.43 2.48 11.61
C LEU A 148 -5.88 1.73 10.35
N THR A 149 -6.16 0.43 10.44
CA THR A 149 -6.52 -0.43 9.30
C THR A 149 -7.68 0.13 8.45
N PRO A 150 -8.80 0.63 9.02
CA PRO A 150 -9.88 1.23 8.24
C PRO A 150 -9.48 2.49 7.46
N TRP A 151 -8.38 3.15 7.85
CA TRP A 151 -7.91 4.39 7.24
C TRP A 151 -6.83 4.17 6.18
N LEU A 152 -6.24 2.97 6.11
CA LEU A 152 -5.26 2.63 5.09
C LEU A 152 -5.85 2.83 3.69
N ARG A 153 -5.08 3.53 2.84
CA ARG A 153 -5.43 3.73 1.42
C ARG A 153 -4.98 2.53 0.61
N LEU A 154 -5.73 2.21 -0.45
CA LEU A 154 -5.34 1.16 -1.39
C LEU A 154 -4.14 1.63 -2.23
N PRO A 155 -2.99 0.94 -2.23
CA PRO A 155 -1.87 1.28 -3.11
C PRO A 155 -2.29 1.16 -4.58
N LEU A 156 -2.31 2.27 -5.31
CA LEU A 156 -2.78 2.29 -6.70
C LEU A 156 -1.66 1.87 -7.67
N ASP A 157 -1.91 0.78 -8.40
CA ASP A 157 -1.03 0.24 -9.44
C ASP A 157 -1.81 -0.26 -10.66
N SER A 158 -1.10 -0.67 -11.71
CA SER A 158 -1.69 -1.24 -12.93
C SER A 158 -2.66 -2.39 -12.65
N GLN A 159 -2.37 -3.25 -11.68
CA GLN A 159 -3.28 -4.34 -11.31
C GLN A 159 -4.61 -3.82 -10.79
N MET A 160 -4.61 -2.76 -9.96
CA MET A 160 -5.83 -2.16 -9.44
C MET A 160 -6.67 -1.51 -10.55
N PHE A 161 -6.02 -0.87 -11.52
CA PHE A 161 -6.72 -0.30 -12.68
C PHE A 161 -7.36 -1.38 -13.58
N GLN A 162 -6.83 -2.59 -13.57
CA GLN A 162 -7.40 -3.72 -14.32
C GLN A 162 -8.64 -4.32 -13.67
N LEU A 163 -9.01 -3.94 -12.43
CA LEU A 163 -10.16 -4.49 -11.73
C LEU A 163 -11.47 -3.75 -12.12
N PRO A 164 -12.36 -4.36 -12.93
CA PRO A 164 -13.59 -3.68 -13.38
C PRO A 164 -14.61 -3.48 -12.25
N HIS A 165 -14.52 -4.29 -11.19
CA HIS A 165 -15.38 -4.17 -10.02
C HIS A 165 -14.91 -3.06 -9.06
N LEU A 166 -13.67 -2.60 -9.19
CA LEU A 166 -13.12 -1.49 -8.43
C LEU A 166 -13.39 -0.16 -9.16
N PHE A 167 -12.98 -0.09 -10.43
CA PHE A 167 -13.16 1.08 -11.30
C PHE A 167 -13.90 0.69 -12.58
N SER A 168 -14.94 1.43 -12.96
CA SER A 168 -15.56 1.26 -14.28
C SER A 168 -14.74 1.98 -15.37
N GLU A 169 -15.01 1.69 -16.65
CA GLU A 169 -14.40 2.47 -17.75
C GLU A 169 -14.72 3.96 -17.65
N GLY A 170 -15.97 4.29 -17.28
CA GLY A 170 -16.40 5.68 -17.10
C GLY A 170 -15.65 6.40 -15.98
N ASP A 171 -15.37 5.69 -14.87
CA ASP A 171 -14.58 6.23 -13.77
C ASP A 171 -13.16 6.57 -14.21
N LEU A 172 -12.50 5.62 -14.90
CA LEU A 172 -11.14 5.80 -15.39
C LEU A 172 -11.06 6.92 -16.42
N HIS A 173 -11.98 6.93 -17.40
CA HIS A 173 -12.02 7.93 -18.45
C HIS A 173 -12.21 9.35 -17.89
N ARG A 174 -13.11 9.54 -16.92
CA ARG A 174 -13.32 10.84 -16.23
C ARG A 174 -12.03 11.35 -15.59
N LEU A 175 -11.20 10.44 -15.10
CA LEU A 175 -9.92 10.75 -14.47
C LEU A 175 -8.74 10.69 -15.44
N LYS A 176 -8.98 10.62 -16.76
CA LYS A 176 -7.93 10.53 -17.80
C LYS A 176 -7.01 9.33 -17.64
N LEU A 177 -7.55 8.21 -17.20
CA LEU A 177 -6.88 6.93 -17.03
C LEU A 177 -7.54 5.86 -17.92
N SER A 178 -6.87 4.73 -18.10
CA SER A 178 -7.38 3.55 -18.78
C SER A 178 -6.96 2.27 -18.04
N ARG A 179 -7.39 1.11 -18.54
CA ARG A 179 -6.96 -0.20 -18.01
C ARG A 179 -5.47 -0.47 -18.15
N GLN A 180 -4.81 0.23 -19.07
CA GLN A 180 -3.37 0.13 -19.30
C GLN A 180 -2.59 1.16 -18.48
N SER A 181 -3.28 2.06 -17.77
CA SER A 181 -2.62 2.98 -16.85
C SER A 181 -1.84 2.22 -15.78
N THR A 182 -0.79 2.88 -15.31
CA THR A 182 0.12 2.42 -14.29
C THR A 182 0.16 3.45 -13.18
N TYR A 183 0.80 3.12 -12.06
CA TYR A 183 0.93 4.05 -10.94
C TYR A 183 1.54 5.41 -11.32
N GLN A 184 2.33 5.52 -12.39
CA GLN A 184 2.94 6.79 -12.80
C GLN A 184 1.95 7.75 -13.48
N ASP A 185 0.82 7.24 -13.97
CA ASP A 185 -0.16 8.04 -14.73
C ASP A 185 -1.10 8.83 -13.82
N VAL A 186 -1.09 8.54 -12.51
CA VAL A 186 -1.74 9.36 -11.49
C VAL A 186 -0.81 10.53 -11.14
N ALA A 187 -1.13 11.69 -11.71
CA ALA A 187 -0.26 12.86 -11.75
C ALA A 187 -0.43 13.79 -10.55
N SER A 188 -1.64 13.92 -10.00
CA SER A 188 -1.96 14.92 -8.96
C SER A 188 -2.60 14.30 -7.70
N THR A 189 -2.51 15.04 -6.60
CA THR A 189 -3.18 14.70 -5.33
C THR A 189 -4.70 14.58 -5.51
N THR A 190 -5.33 15.50 -6.24
CA THR A 190 -6.77 15.48 -6.52
C THR A 190 -7.18 14.20 -7.24
N GLN A 191 -6.46 13.83 -8.31
CA GLN A 191 -6.75 12.60 -9.05
C GLN A 191 -6.59 11.36 -8.17
N TYR A 192 -5.57 11.32 -7.32
CA TYR A 192 -5.39 10.25 -6.34
C TYR A 192 -6.56 10.20 -5.33
N GLN A 193 -6.97 11.34 -4.78
CA GLN A 193 -8.09 11.43 -3.85
C GLN A 193 -9.41 10.99 -4.49
N ASP A 194 -9.67 11.37 -5.74
CA ASP A 194 -10.85 10.93 -6.49
C ASP A 194 -10.88 9.41 -6.67
N LEU A 195 -9.73 8.79 -6.99
CA LEU A 195 -9.61 7.33 -7.04
C LEU A 195 -9.91 6.70 -5.68
N GLN A 196 -9.36 7.23 -4.59
CA GLN A 196 -9.64 6.72 -3.24
C GLN A 196 -11.12 6.92 -2.83
N HIS A 197 -11.79 7.99 -3.29
CA HIS A 197 -13.23 8.16 -3.09
C HIS A 197 -14.06 7.08 -3.81
N LEU A 198 -13.66 6.69 -5.01
CA LEU A 198 -14.29 5.57 -5.73
C LEU A 198 -14.10 4.25 -4.97
N VAL A 199 -12.89 3.99 -4.46
CA VAL A 199 -12.63 2.83 -3.58
C VAL A 199 -13.56 2.84 -2.37
N GLN A 200 -13.73 4.00 -1.71
CA GLN A 200 -14.65 4.14 -0.57
C GLN A 200 -16.12 3.90 -0.95
N GLY A 201 -16.52 4.25 -2.17
CA GLY A 201 -17.83 3.87 -2.71
C GLY A 201 -18.01 2.34 -2.75
N ARG A 202 -17.01 1.62 -3.25
CA ARG A 202 -17.02 0.14 -3.31
C ARG A 202 -16.97 -0.51 -1.94
N VAL A 203 -16.23 0.08 -1.00
CA VAL A 203 -16.23 -0.35 0.41
C VAL A 203 -17.65 -0.36 0.98
N ARG A 204 -18.42 0.72 0.80
CA ARG A 204 -19.80 0.82 1.29
C ARG A 204 -20.73 -0.20 0.63
N GLU A 205 -20.58 -0.39 -0.67
CA GLU A 205 -21.32 -1.40 -1.44
C GLU A 205 -21.06 -2.81 -0.89
N TYR A 206 -19.80 -3.19 -0.72
CA TYR A 206 -19.43 -4.55 -0.28
C TYR A 206 -19.76 -4.79 1.19
N SER A 207 -19.68 -3.75 2.01
CA SER A 207 -20.14 -3.82 3.39
C SER A 207 -21.64 -4.09 3.47
N THR A 208 -22.44 -3.42 2.62
CA THR A 208 -23.89 -3.63 2.53
C THR A 208 -24.25 -5.05 2.08
N ILE A 209 -23.58 -5.55 1.02
CA ILE A 209 -23.83 -6.89 0.48
C ILE A 209 -23.55 -7.99 1.51
N THR A 210 -22.49 -7.83 2.29
CA THR A 210 -22.04 -8.87 3.24
C THR A 210 -22.71 -8.74 4.60
N GLY A 211 -23.11 -7.53 4.99
CA GLY A 211 -23.52 -7.19 6.36
C GLY A 211 -22.33 -7.06 7.33
N ARG A 212 -21.11 -6.90 6.81
CA ARG A 212 -19.87 -6.82 7.60
C ARG A 212 -19.04 -5.60 7.18
N PRO A 213 -18.20 -5.04 8.07
CA PRO A 213 -17.27 -4.00 7.68
C PRO A 213 -16.31 -4.48 6.59
N PHE A 214 -16.25 -3.74 5.49
CA PHE A 214 -15.20 -3.84 4.48
C PHE A 214 -14.26 -2.64 4.64
N HIS A 215 -12.96 -2.79 4.37
CA HIS A 215 -11.99 -1.70 4.47
C HIS A 215 -11.25 -1.48 3.15
N PRO A 216 -10.79 -0.25 2.83
CA PRO A 216 -10.18 0.03 1.53
C PRO A 216 -8.97 -0.86 1.24
N ILE A 217 -8.17 -1.16 2.27
CA ILE A 217 -6.97 -1.99 2.13
C ILE A 217 -7.28 -3.45 1.80
N TYR A 218 -8.51 -3.94 2.03
CA TYR A 218 -8.90 -5.30 1.67
C TYR A 218 -8.90 -5.52 0.16
N PHE A 219 -8.99 -4.44 -0.64
CA PHE A 219 -8.82 -4.50 -2.09
C PHE A 219 -7.42 -4.95 -2.52
N ASP A 220 -6.41 -4.79 -1.67
CA ASP A 220 -5.06 -5.31 -1.94
C ASP A 220 -5.06 -6.84 -2.13
N LEU A 221 -6.03 -7.56 -1.54
CA LEU A 221 -6.10 -9.02 -1.71
C LEU A 221 -6.46 -9.46 -3.14
N TRP A 222 -6.97 -8.58 -4.01
CA TRP A 222 -7.12 -8.93 -5.43
C TRP A 222 -5.82 -8.83 -6.20
N TRP A 223 -4.81 -8.16 -5.67
CA TRP A 223 -3.48 -8.13 -6.26
C TRP A 223 -2.96 -9.56 -6.35
N ASN A 224 -2.59 -10.02 -7.55
CA ASN A 224 -2.14 -11.39 -7.82
C ASN A 224 -3.07 -12.50 -7.27
N ASP A 225 -4.37 -12.23 -7.12
CA ASP A 225 -5.34 -13.16 -6.50
C ASP A 225 -4.94 -13.63 -5.08
N ARG A 226 -4.32 -12.76 -4.27
CA ARG A 226 -3.91 -13.05 -2.88
C ARG A 226 -5.04 -13.58 -2.00
N TYR A 227 -6.30 -13.24 -2.28
CA TYR A 227 -7.45 -13.82 -1.59
C TYR A 227 -7.62 -15.33 -1.78
N ARG A 228 -7.02 -15.93 -2.84
CA ARG A 228 -7.11 -17.36 -3.17
C ARG A 228 -5.81 -18.13 -2.96
N ARG A 229 -4.67 -17.45 -2.76
CA ARG A 229 -3.33 -18.07 -2.80
C ARG A 229 -2.45 -17.56 -1.67
N SER A 230 -1.64 -18.46 -1.11
CA SER A 230 -0.52 -18.11 -0.23
C SER A 230 0.68 -17.60 -1.08
N GLY A 231 0.83 -16.28 -1.21
CA GLY A 231 2.01 -15.58 -1.79
C GLY A 231 1.86 -15.06 -3.24
N GLY A 232 2.55 -14.00 -3.73
CA GLY A 232 3.84 -13.41 -3.34
C GLY A 232 3.81 -11.95 -2.82
N ASN A 233 3.97 -11.82 -1.49
CA ASN A 233 3.88 -10.62 -0.63
C ASN A 233 2.44 -10.04 -0.59
N LEU A 234 1.79 -9.51 0.46
CA LEU A 234 2.07 -9.04 1.83
C LEU A 234 2.72 -10.09 2.75
N PHE A 235 4.06 -10.05 2.82
CA PHE A 235 4.98 -11.11 3.31
C PHE A 235 4.50 -12.56 3.22
N GLU A 236 4.05 -12.88 2.00
CA GLU A 236 3.33 -14.07 1.55
C GLU A 236 2.05 -14.30 2.28
N VAL A 237 1.21 -13.28 2.15
CA VAL A 237 -0.16 -13.19 2.63
C VAL A 237 -0.22 -13.67 4.07
N ASN A 238 0.74 -13.14 4.82
CA ASN A 238 1.12 -13.46 6.19
C ASN A 238 1.00 -14.94 6.60
N LEU A 239 1.30 -15.83 5.66
CA LEU A 239 1.40 -17.29 5.73
C LEU A 239 0.30 -18.02 6.53
N GLY A 240 -0.92 -17.50 6.46
CA GLY A 240 -2.16 -18.28 6.55
C GLY A 240 -2.42 -19.06 5.27
#